data_AF-A0A453L2L7-F1
#
_entry.id   AF-A0A453L2L7-F1
#
_cell.length_a   1.000
_cell.length_b   1.000
_cell.length_c   1.000
_cell.angle_alpha   90.00
_cell.angle_beta   90.00
_cell.angle_gamma   90.00
#
_symmetry.space_group_name_H-M   'P 1'
#
loop_
_entity.id
_entity.type
_entity.pdbx_description
1 polymer ?
#
loop_
_entity_poly.entity_id
_entity_poly.type
_entity_poly.pdbx_seq_one_letter_code
_entity_poly.pdbx_strand_id
1 'polypeptide(L)'
;MRDLERAGLALRLSWLWFSRTDQERAWQGLNLQFSPTERALFWASTFTILGNGLSALLWEDRWIGGRSVHELMPNLYGCIPKRRRTTRTVADGLNGYS
;
A
#
# COMPACT_ATOMS: atom_id res chain seq x y z
N MET A 1 4.41 -4.11 30.82
CA MET A 1 3.66 -3.04 30.09
C MET A 1 4.19 -2.81 28.68
N ARG A 2 5.50 -2.59 28.46
CA ARG A 2 6.10 -2.38 27.11
C ARG A 2 5.98 -3.54 26.12
N ASP A 3 5.85 -4.77 26.59
CA ASP A 3 5.81 -5.96 25.73
C ASP A 3 4.48 -6.10 24.97
N LEU A 4 3.37 -5.80 25.66
CA LEU A 4 2.02 -5.92 25.09
C LEU A 4 1.77 -4.91 23.97
N GLU A 5 2.25 -3.67 24.13
CA GLU A 5 2.15 -2.64 23.09
C GLU A 5 2.94 -3.03 21.83
N ARG A 6 4.15 -3.59 22.01
CA ARG A 6 4.98 -4.08 20.89
C ARG A 6 4.35 -5.29 20.21
N ALA A 7 3.82 -6.24 20.97
CA ALA A 7 3.10 -7.39 20.44
C ALA A 7 1.85 -6.94 19.65
N GLY A 8 1.10 -5.98 20.18
CA GLY A 8 -0.05 -5.38 19.49
C GLY A 8 0.35 -4.67 18.19
N LEU A 9 1.44 -3.92 18.21
CA LEU A 9 1.98 -3.25 17.02
C LEU A 9 2.42 -4.26 15.95
N ALA A 10 3.18 -5.28 16.34
CA ALA A 10 3.61 -6.34 15.43
C ALA A 10 2.41 -7.06 14.78
N LEU A 11 1.36 -7.34 15.55
CA LEU A 11 0.13 -7.94 15.04
C LEU A 11 -0.56 -7.02 14.03
N ARG A 12 -0.65 -5.72 14.29
CA ARG A 12 -1.22 -4.74 13.34
C ARG A 12 -0.42 -4.64 12.06
N LEU A 13 0.90 -4.63 12.13
CA LEU A 13 1.77 -4.68 10.94
C LEU A 13 1.56 -5.97 10.15
N SER A 14 1.40 -7.11 10.83
CA SER A 14 1.08 -8.39 10.21
C SER A 14 -0.29 -8.37 9.53
N TRP A 15 -1.31 -7.76 10.13
CA TRP A 15 -2.62 -7.59 9.50
C TRP A 15 -2.56 -6.64 8.30
N LEU A 16 -1.77 -5.57 8.39
CA LEU A 16 -1.55 -4.66 7.26
C LEU A 16 -0.86 -5.37 6.10
N TRP A 17 0.14 -6.22 6.37
CA TRP A 17 0.74 -7.11 5.36
C TRP A 17 -0.34 -7.98 4.70
N PHE A 18 -1.14 -8.66 5.52
CA PHE A 18 -2.13 -9.61 5.05
C PHE A 18 -3.22 -8.95 4.18
N SER A 19 -3.67 -7.75 4.57
CA SER A 19 -4.64 -6.98 3.79
C SER A 19 -4.18 -6.70 2.36
N ARG A 20 -2.87 -6.63 2.12
CA ARG A 20 -2.28 -6.38 0.81
C ARG A 20 -2.02 -7.66 0.01
N THR A 21 -1.59 -8.73 0.66
CA THR A 21 -1.14 -9.94 -0.04
C THR A 21 -2.23 -10.97 -0.30
N ASP A 22 -3.33 -10.96 0.47
CA ASP A 22 -4.35 -12.00 0.39
C ASP A 22 -5.75 -11.36 0.42
N GLN A 23 -6.16 -10.91 -0.76
CA GLN A 23 -7.42 -10.20 -1.01
C GLN A 23 -8.65 -11.12 -1.11
N GLU A 24 -8.47 -12.44 -1.07
CA GLU A 24 -9.54 -13.42 -1.28
C GLU A 24 -10.19 -13.92 0.03
N ARG A 25 -9.73 -13.43 1.19
CA ARG A 25 -10.18 -13.95 2.49
C ARG A 25 -11.41 -13.22 3.02
N ALA A 26 -12.25 -13.97 3.74
CA ALA A 26 -13.52 -13.51 4.29
C ALA A 26 -13.43 -12.26 5.19
N TRP A 27 -12.27 -11.99 5.80
CA TRP A 27 -12.06 -10.85 6.69
C TRP A 27 -11.61 -9.57 5.97
N GLN A 28 -11.53 -9.57 4.63
CA GLN A 28 -11.32 -8.36 3.83
C GLN A 28 -12.46 -7.32 3.97
N GLY A 29 -13.66 -7.76 4.36
CA GLY A 29 -14.77 -6.86 4.69
C GLY A 29 -14.66 -6.19 6.06
N LEU A 30 -13.69 -6.57 6.89
CA LEU A 30 -13.45 -5.93 8.17
C LEU A 30 -12.76 -4.59 7.92
N ASN A 31 -13.35 -3.48 8.38
CA ASN A 31 -12.74 -2.15 8.27
C ASN A 31 -11.53 -2.04 9.21
N LEU A 32 -10.40 -2.61 8.79
CA LEU A 32 -9.13 -2.55 9.49
C LEU A 32 -8.56 -1.13 9.35
N GLN A 33 -8.75 -0.32 10.38
CA GLN A 33 -8.19 1.03 10.43
C GLN A 33 -6.78 1.00 11.02
N PHE A 34 -5.81 1.43 10.22
CA PHE A 34 -4.41 1.59 10.62
C PHE A 34 -4.06 3.07 10.73
N SER A 35 -3.40 3.44 11.83
CA SER A 35 -2.93 4.80 12.07
C SER A 35 -1.81 5.19 11.09
N PRO A 36 -1.57 6.50 10.86
CA PRO A 36 -0.47 6.96 10.02
C PRO A 36 0.90 6.44 10.48
N THR A 37 1.11 6.35 11.80
CA THR A 37 2.36 5.85 12.40
C THR A 37 2.59 4.37 12.10
N GLU A 38 1.55 3.53 12.21
CA GLU A 38 1.62 2.11 11.88
C GLU A 38 1.95 1.90 10.39
N ARG A 39 1.31 2.68 9.52
CA ARG A 39 1.61 2.65 8.08
C ARG A 39 3.04 3.08 7.80
N ALA A 40 3.51 4.15 8.43
CA ALA A 40 4.88 4.62 8.26
C ALA A 40 5.91 3.57 8.70
N LEU A 41 5.67 2.91 9.85
CA LEU A 41 6.55 1.85 10.35
C LEU A 41 6.56 0.63 9.42
N PHE A 42 5.38 0.21 8.94
CA PHE A 42 5.26 -0.84 7.95
C PHE A 42 6.09 -0.54 6.71
N TRP A 43 5.93 0.66 6.15
CA TRP A 43 6.64 1.10 4.96
C TRP A 43 8.13 1.31 5.14
N ALA A 44 8.59 1.61 6.36
CA ALA A 44 10.01 1.66 6.68
C ALA A 44 10.63 0.26 6.77
N SER A 45 9.83 -0.75 7.07
CA SER A 45 10.27 -2.12 7.36
C SER A 45 10.02 -3.11 6.22
N THR A 46 9.34 -2.69 5.15
CA THR A 46 8.96 -3.55 4.03
C THR A 46 9.33 -2.91 2.71
N PHE A 47 9.62 -3.75 1.72
CA PHE A 47 9.79 -3.34 0.33
C PHE A 47 8.86 -4.17 -0.55
N THR A 48 8.36 -3.55 -1.61
CA THR A 48 7.48 -4.22 -2.57
C THR A 48 8.26 -4.49 -3.84
N ILE A 49 8.35 -5.76 -4.24
CA ILE A 49 8.79 -6.14 -5.57
C ILE A 49 7.55 -6.22 -6.45
N LEU A 50 7.55 -5.46 -7.54
CA LEU A 50 6.48 -5.51 -8.52
C LEU A 50 6.54 -6.85 -9.27
N GLY A 51 5.46 -7.62 -9.21
CA GLY A 51 5.24 -8.79 -10.07
C GLY A 51 4.60 -8.38 -11.39
N ASN A 52 3.40 -8.92 -11.67
CA ASN A 52 2.59 -8.57 -12.85
C ASN A 52 1.90 -7.19 -12.75
N GLY A 53 1.99 -6.53 -11.59
CA GLY A 53 1.43 -5.19 -11.36
C GLY A 53 -0.08 -5.08 -11.30
N LEU A 54 -0.82 -6.20 -11.30
CA LEU A 54 -2.29 -6.20 -11.26
C LEU A 54 -2.87 -5.87 -9.88
N SER A 55 -2.12 -6.13 -8.80
CA SER A 55 -2.56 -5.86 -7.43
C SER A 55 -1.93 -4.61 -6.80
N ALA A 56 -0.87 -4.07 -7.40
CA ALA A 56 -0.20 -2.87 -6.90
C ALA A 56 -0.88 -1.61 -7.46
N LEU A 57 -1.26 -0.68 -6.60
CA LEU A 57 -1.79 0.63 -6.98
C LEU A 57 -0.68 1.53 -7.50
N LEU A 58 -0.88 2.08 -8.71
CA LEU A 58 0.12 2.89 -9.41
C LEU A 58 0.58 4.09 -8.59
N TRP A 59 -0.36 4.78 -7.94
CA TRP A 59 -0.11 6.06 -7.26
C TRP A 59 0.24 5.91 -5.79
N GLU A 60 -0.32 4.89 -5.13
CA GLU A 60 -0.31 4.75 -3.68
C GLU A 60 0.76 3.77 -3.19
N ASP A 61 1.03 2.69 -3.93
CA ASP A 61 1.98 1.67 -3.48
C ASP A 61 3.43 2.04 -3.81
N ARG A 62 4.34 1.55 -2.96
CA ARG A 62 5.79 1.83 -3.00
C ARG A 62 6.55 0.88 -3.93
N TRP A 63 6.11 0.78 -5.18
CA TRP A 63 6.64 -0.18 -6.15
C TRP A 63 7.88 0.30 -6.93
N ILE A 64 8.26 1.59 -6.83
CA ILE A 64 9.42 2.16 -7.53
C ILE A 64 10.60 2.27 -6.55
N GLY A 65 11.41 1.22 -6.46
CA GLY A 65 12.57 1.22 -5.56
C GLY A 65 12.21 1.48 -4.10
N GLY A 66 11.05 1.01 -3.65
CA GLY A 66 10.53 1.26 -2.30
C GLY A 66 9.89 2.63 -2.09
N ARG A 67 9.62 3.38 -3.16
CA ARG A 67 8.91 4.68 -3.13
C ARG A 67 7.66 4.65 -3.99
N SER A 68 6.67 5.47 -3.65
CA SER A 68 5.45 5.63 -4.43
C SER A 68 5.55 6.81 -5.39
N VAL A 69 4.67 6.87 -6.40
CA VAL A 69 4.62 8.01 -7.33
C VAL A 69 4.25 9.30 -6.61
N HIS A 70 3.39 9.23 -5.58
CA HIS A 70 3.09 10.37 -4.71
C HIS A 70 4.35 10.97 -4.05
N GLU A 71 5.26 10.11 -3.58
CA GLU A 71 6.51 10.55 -2.93
C GLU A 71 7.54 11.10 -3.92
N LEU A 72 7.59 10.54 -5.12
CA LEU A 72 8.54 10.96 -6.15
C LEU A 72 8.07 12.21 -6.91
N MET A 73 6.75 12.35 -7.13
CA MET A 73 6.16 13.34 -8.02
C MET A 73 4.91 13.97 -7.40
N PRO A 74 5.03 14.70 -6.27
CA PRO A 74 3.88 15.24 -5.53
C PRO A 74 3.04 16.22 -6.36
N ASN A 75 3.68 17.01 -7.23
CA ASN A 75 2.99 17.95 -8.13
C ASN A 75 2.11 17.22 -9.15
N LEU A 76 2.63 16.14 -9.74
CA LEU A 76 1.86 15.31 -10.67
C LEU A 76 0.69 14.64 -9.94
N TYR A 77 0.95 14.06 -8.77
CA TYR A 77 -0.08 13.43 -7.95
C TYR A 77 -1.23 14.40 -7.65
N GLY A 78 -0.91 15.66 -7.29
CA GLY A 78 -1.88 16.73 -7.04
C GLY A 78 -2.87 16.95 -8.18
N CYS A 79 -2.43 16.81 -9.44
CA CYS A 79 -3.27 16.99 -10.62
C CYS A 79 -4.21 15.79 -10.91
N ILE A 80 -3.96 14.62 -10.33
CA ILE A 80 -4.76 13.42 -10.61
C ILE A 80 -6.02 13.39 -9.74
N PRO A 81 -7.22 13.08 -10.24
CA PRO A 81 -8.41 12.92 -9.40
C PRO A 81 -8.28 11.77 -8.40
N LYS A 82 -8.80 11.96 -7.17
CA LYS A 82 -8.70 10.97 -6.07
C LYS A 82 -9.11 9.55 -6.48
N ARG A 83 -10.20 9.41 -7.25
CA ARG A 83 -10.68 8.11 -7.77
C ARG A 83 -9.61 7.39 -8.59
N ARG A 84 -8.89 8.10 -9.48
CA ARG A 84 -7.84 7.49 -10.31
C ARG A 84 -6.62 7.07 -9.49
N ARG A 85 -6.35 7.76 -8.37
CA ARG A 85 -5.25 7.42 -7.46
C ARG A 85 -5.51 6.08 -6.75
N THR A 86 -6.76 5.83 -6.37
CA THR A 86 -7.13 4.65 -5.57
C THR A 86 -7.58 3.43 -6.39
N THR A 87 -7.86 3.57 -7.69
CA THR A 87 -8.34 2.44 -8.51
C THR A 87 -7.35 1.96 -9.56
N ARG A 88 -6.38 2.78 -9.97
CA ARG A 88 -5.51 2.42 -11.10
C ARG A 88 -4.33 1.56 -10.63
N THR A 89 -4.20 0.39 -11.21
CA THR A 89 -3.09 -0.53 -10.92
C THR A 89 -1.84 -0.17 -11.74
N VAL A 90 -0.69 -0.69 -11.36
CA VAL A 90 0.56 -0.51 -12.11
C VAL A 90 0.44 -1.11 -13.51
N ALA A 91 -0.17 -2.29 -13.63
CA ALA A 91 -0.45 -2.92 -14.91
C ALA A 91 -1.30 -2.03 -15.83
N ASP A 92 -2.37 -1.41 -15.32
CA ASP A 92 -3.20 -0.46 -16.09
C ASP A 92 -2.41 0.78 -16.52
N GLY A 93 -1.42 1.18 -15.73
CA GLY A 93 -0.50 2.27 -16.07
C GLY A 93 0.43 1.91 -17.22
N LEU A 94 1.01 0.72 -17.17
CA LEU A 94 1.99 0.22 -18.14
C LEU A 94 1.35 -0.20 -19.47
N ASN A 95 0.16 -0.80 -19.45
CA ASN A 95 -0.56 -1.26 -20.63
C ASN A 95 -1.24 -0.14 -21.44
N GLY A 96 -1.25 1.10 -20.93
CA GLY A 96 -1.88 2.26 -21.59
C GLY A 96 -1.09 2.88 -22.75
N TYR A 97 -0.02 2.22 -23.22
CA TYR A 97 0.83 2.65 -24.34
C TYR A 97 0.71 1.77 -25.60
N SER A 98 -0.33 0.94 -25.70
CA SER A 98 -0.62 0.14 -26.90
C SER A 98 -1.68 0.80 -27.79
#